data_AF-A0A258XTM9-F1
#
_entry.id   AF-A0A258XTM9-F1
#
_cell.length_a   1.000
_cell.length_b   1.000
_cell.length_c   1.000
_cell.angle_alpha   90.00
_cell.angle_beta   90.00
_cell.angle_gamma   90.00
#
_symmetry.space_group_name_H-M   'P 1'
#
loop_
_entity.id
_entity.type
_entity.pdbx_description
1 polymer ?
#
loop_
_entity_poly.entity_id
_entity_poly.type
_entity_poly.pdbx_seq_one_letter_code
_entity_poly.pdbx_strand_id
1 'polypeptide(L)'
;MARWCWTCAAWKTRRASLRHWPPLPAWKKVRAMGWLDRLRRAPPPAPADPQAEMDRALAAARAGDYATALDVWERLARGGHARAQNNIGACFSEGLGGLERDPALAARWLQLSAAAGDPVGQRNLAALHFKGEGVAQDYARAADLYRAAAEQGDAPAQDMLSWMLLEGEAARVLGEFGRKRWEQAGGKPFEACRPQQTSPWPARVEAEFRDVEIGIARTRSHFREEREVREIEALFEEQIARAKHFIYFENQYFSSRRVAEAIAARMAEPDPPEVVLINPQSSDGWLEQAAMDGARIRLVQSIAQVDHRQRFSVWHPLTAGGRPIYVHSKLTIVDDEILRIGSANLNNRSMGLDSECDVFIDCARPGNGHCKAAIKRLRISLLAEHCGIHDEQVATLLEQHGSMAAMIAAAPQDGKRLTPFVPHELTEAEQALADNEVLDPERPEEMLSFYRKGLFRSRFLRRPVH
;
A
#
# COMPACT_ATOMS: atom_id res chain seq x y z
N MET A 1 -16.59 11.58 -21.46
CA MET A 1 -17.39 11.23 -20.26
C MET A 1 -16.76 10.02 -19.60
N ALA A 2 -16.25 10.19 -18.38
CA ALA A 2 -15.46 9.19 -17.66
C ALA A 2 -16.27 8.54 -16.53
N ARG A 3 -15.99 7.27 -16.27
CA ARG A 3 -16.44 6.55 -15.08
C ARG A 3 -15.25 6.39 -14.14
N TRP A 4 -15.45 6.58 -12.83
CA TRP A 4 -14.44 6.39 -11.80
C TRP A 4 -14.96 5.49 -10.69
N CYS A 5 -14.19 4.45 -10.35
CA CYS A 5 -14.42 3.57 -9.21
C CYS A 5 -13.09 3.41 -8.46
N TRP A 6 -13.08 3.78 -7.19
CA TRP A 6 -11.99 3.48 -6.28
C TRP A 6 -12.52 2.48 -5.24
N THR A 7 -11.87 1.33 -5.13
CA THR A 7 -12.07 0.43 -4.01
C THR A 7 -10.93 0.63 -3.02
N CYS A 8 -11.13 1.47 -2.00
CA CYS A 8 -10.57 1.11 -0.70
C CYS A 8 -11.27 -0.16 -0.24
N ALA A 9 -10.70 -0.89 0.71
CA ALA A 9 -11.20 -2.18 1.21
C ALA A 9 -12.57 -2.12 1.93
N ALA A 10 -13.49 -1.25 1.54
CA ALA A 10 -14.81 -1.06 2.12
C ALA A 10 -15.86 -1.98 1.50
N TRP A 11 -15.87 -3.30 1.77
CA TRP A 11 -17.02 -4.12 1.32
C TRP A 11 -17.56 -5.15 2.31
N LYS A 12 -18.89 -5.06 2.44
CA LYS A 12 -19.82 -5.68 3.38
C LYS A 12 -19.77 -7.21 3.42
N THR A 13 -19.90 -7.71 4.64
CA THR A 13 -20.14 -9.11 4.99
C THR A 13 -21.35 -9.70 4.26
N ARG A 14 -21.08 -10.69 3.38
CA ARG A 14 -21.97 -11.85 3.25
C ARG A 14 -21.16 -13.08 3.53
N ARG A 15 -21.46 -13.75 4.65
CA ARG A 15 -20.96 -15.09 4.94
C ARG A 15 -21.41 -16.03 3.82
N ALA A 16 -20.52 -16.34 2.89
CA ALA A 16 -20.69 -17.49 2.01
C ALA A 16 -20.21 -18.72 2.80
N SER A 17 -21.14 -19.55 3.23
CA SER A 17 -20.81 -20.85 3.79
C SER A 17 -20.24 -21.73 2.67
N LEU A 18 -18.93 -21.99 2.69
CA LEU A 18 -18.33 -23.03 1.86
C LEU A 18 -18.65 -24.38 2.52
N ARG A 19 -19.73 -25.05 2.08
CA ARG A 19 -19.99 -26.44 2.44
C ARG A 19 -19.66 -27.36 1.26
N HIS A 20 -18.84 -28.36 1.60
CA HIS A 20 -18.56 -29.63 0.92
C HIS A 20 -17.76 -29.58 -0.39
N TRP A 21 -16.58 -30.19 -0.35
CA TRP A 21 -15.76 -30.52 -1.52
C TRP A 21 -15.50 -32.03 -1.58
N PRO A 22 -15.50 -32.66 -2.77
CA PRO A 22 -15.30 -34.10 -2.93
C PRO A 22 -13.86 -34.55 -2.58
N PRO A 23 -13.64 -35.86 -2.35
CA PRO A 23 -12.31 -36.39 -2.06
C PRO A 23 -11.35 -36.31 -3.27
N LEU A 24 -10.06 -36.23 -2.98
CA LEU A 24 -8.95 -36.12 -3.93
C LEU A 24 -8.81 -37.35 -4.85
N PRO A 25 -8.62 -37.19 -6.19
CA PRO A 25 -8.21 -38.28 -7.07
C PRO A 25 -6.70 -38.58 -7.02
N ALA A 26 -6.33 -39.82 -7.37
CA ALA A 26 -4.99 -40.39 -7.24
C ALA A 26 -3.89 -39.73 -8.09
N TRP A 27 -2.68 -39.74 -7.54
CA TRP A 27 -1.48 -39.03 -7.99
C TRP A 27 -0.81 -39.79 -9.15
N LYS A 28 -0.68 -39.18 -10.33
CA LYS A 28 0.15 -39.74 -11.43
C LYS A 28 1.58 -39.19 -11.37
N LYS A 29 2.52 -40.10 -11.65
CA LYS A 29 3.97 -40.07 -11.40
C LYS A 29 4.69 -38.83 -11.98
N VAL A 30 5.48 -38.18 -11.13
CA VAL A 30 6.62 -37.31 -11.51
C VAL A 30 7.87 -37.87 -10.82
N ARG A 31 8.98 -37.97 -11.56
CA ARG A 31 10.28 -38.48 -11.09
C ARG A 31 11.11 -37.31 -10.55
N ALA A 32 11.20 -37.16 -9.23
CA ALA A 32 12.39 -36.67 -8.53
C ALA A 32 12.23 -36.82 -7.00
N MET A 33 13.15 -37.61 -6.43
CA MET A 33 13.54 -37.74 -5.01
C MET A 33 12.48 -38.09 -3.95
N GLY A 34 12.83 -39.04 -3.06
CA GLY A 34 11.97 -39.70 -2.06
C GLY A 34 11.31 -38.82 -0.98
N TRP A 35 11.27 -37.50 -1.17
CA TRP A 35 10.46 -36.56 -0.42
C TRP A 35 8.96 -36.69 -0.78
N LEU A 36 8.62 -36.77 -2.07
CA LEU A 36 7.23 -36.95 -2.52
C LEU A 36 6.64 -38.33 -2.11
N ASP A 37 7.46 -39.37 -1.99
CA ASP A 37 7.00 -40.69 -1.53
C ASP A 37 6.61 -40.69 -0.04
N ARG A 38 7.08 -39.72 0.76
CA ARG A 38 6.67 -39.55 2.16
C ARG A 38 5.27 -38.97 2.28
N LEU A 39 4.80 -38.19 1.30
CA LEU A 39 3.43 -37.66 1.25
C LEU A 39 2.36 -38.75 1.13
N ARG A 40 2.73 -39.96 0.68
CA ARG A 40 1.83 -41.13 0.63
C ARG A 40 1.67 -41.85 1.97
N ARG A 41 2.50 -41.52 2.97
CA ARG A 41 2.46 -42.16 4.30
C ARG A 41 1.41 -41.45 5.18
N ALA A 42 0.91 -42.13 6.20
CA ALA A 42 0.07 -41.49 7.22
C ALA A 42 0.80 -40.28 7.82
N PRO A 43 0.11 -39.15 8.06
CA PRO A 43 0.74 -37.97 8.61
C PRO A 43 1.38 -38.31 9.96
N PRO A 44 2.61 -37.84 10.22
CA PRO A 44 3.23 -38.02 11.54
C PRO A 44 2.37 -37.36 12.63
N PRO A 45 2.42 -37.86 13.87
CA PRO A 45 1.72 -37.22 14.99
C PRO A 45 2.16 -35.77 15.11
N ALA A 46 1.21 -34.90 15.49
CA ALA A 46 1.49 -33.48 15.69
C ALA A 46 2.63 -33.32 16.72
N PRO A 47 3.61 -32.45 16.46
CA PRO A 47 4.69 -32.21 17.41
C PRO A 47 4.16 -31.61 18.70
N ALA A 48 4.91 -31.79 19.78
CA ALA A 48 4.57 -31.24 21.10
C ALA A 48 4.50 -29.71 21.11
N ASP A 49 5.33 -29.05 20.29
CA ASP A 49 5.31 -27.60 20.09
C ASP A 49 5.47 -27.24 18.58
N PRO A 50 4.36 -27.19 17.83
CA PRO A 50 4.38 -26.83 16.41
C PRO A 50 4.90 -25.42 16.14
N GLN A 51 4.75 -24.49 17.09
CA GLN A 51 5.12 -23.09 16.92
C GLN A 51 6.64 -22.92 17.01
N ALA A 52 7.27 -23.49 18.03
CA ALA A 52 8.74 -23.45 18.15
C ALA A 52 9.43 -24.11 16.95
N GLU A 53 8.86 -25.19 16.40
CA GLU A 53 9.36 -25.80 15.19
C GLU A 53 9.17 -24.92 13.96
N MET A 54 8.01 -24.25 13.82
CA MET A 54 7.78 -23.29 12.76
C MET A 54 8.80 -22.14 12.80
N ASP A 55 9.08 -21.59 13.99
CA ASP A 55 10.04 -20.50 14.17
C ASP A 55 11.46 -20.94 13.78
N ARG A 56 11.85 -22.17 14.14
CA ARG A 56 13.11 -22.78 13.71
C ARG A 56 13.18 -22.92 12.20
N ALA A 57 12.10 -23.40 11.56
CA ALA A 57 12.05 -23.56 10.11
C ALA A 57 12.16 -22.22 9.37
N LEU A 58 11.48 -21.19 9.89
CA LEU A 58 11.57 -19.82 9.35
C LEU A 58 12.98 -19.23 9.51
N ALA A 59 13.65 -19.47 10.65
CA ALA A 59 15.02 -19.05 10.87
C ALA A 59 15.99 -19.76 9.90
N ALA A 60 15.83 -21.07 9.71
CA ALA A 60 16.63 -21.85 8.76
C ALA A 60 16.45 -21.33 7.32
N ALA A 61 15.20 -21.09 6.90
CA ALA A 61 14.90 -20.53 5.58
C ALA A 61 15.54 -19.14 5.38
N ARG A 62 15.49 -18.26 6.39
CA ARG A 62 16.16 -16.94 6.34
C ARG A 62 17.68 -17.05 6.21
N ALA A 63 18.28 -18.10 6.78
CA ALA A 63 19.70 -18.40 6.64
C ALA A 63 20.06 -19.13 5.33
N GLY A 64 19.06 -19.41 4.45
CA GLY A 64 19.25 -20.17 3.21
C GLY A 64 19.27 -21.69 3.38
N ASP A 65 19.12 -22.21 4.61
CA ASP A 65 19.02 -23.65 4.89
C ASP A 65 17.59 -24.15 4.67
N TYR A 66 17.22 -24.25 3.39
CA TYR A 66 15.93 -24.78 2.98
C TYR A 66 15.79 -26.28 3.20
N ALA A 67 16.88 -27.03 3.34
CA ALA A 67 16.81 -28.46 3.62
C ALA A 67 16.18 -28.70 5.00
N THR A 68 16.66 -27.98 6.03
CA THR A 68 16.07 -28.02 7.37
C THR A 68 14.65 -27.43 7.37
N ALA A 69 14.43 -26.32 6.66
CA ALA A 69 13.11 -25.69 6.61
C ALA A 69 12.05 -26.60 5.97
N LEU A 70 12.37 -27.25 4.85
CA LEU A 70 11.47 -28.15 4.13
C LEU A 70 11.16 -29.41 4.94
N ASP A 71 12.12 -29.98 5.67
CA ASP A 71 11.86 -31.16 6.53
C ASP A 71 10.84 -30.84 7.62
N VAL A 72 11.00 -29.69 8.28
CA VAL A 72 10.06 -29.25 9.32
C VAL A 72 8.70 -28.86 8.72
N TRP A 73 8.69 -28.07 7.66
CA TRP A 73 7.44 -27.68 7.00
C TRP A 73 6.68 -28.87 6.45
N GLU A 74 7.34 -29.88 5.86
CA GLU A 74 6.66 -31.10 5.36
C GLU A 74 5.88 -31.78 6.49
N ARG A 75 6.54 -32.00 7.63
CA ARG A 75 5.92 -32.65 8.79
C ARG A 75 4.73 -31.86 9.31
N LEU A 76 4.88 -30.54 9.49
CA LEU A 76 3.82 -29.67 9.96
C LEU A 76 2.66 -29.56 8.95
N ALA A 77 2.97 -29.45 7.65
CA ALA A 77 1.98 -29.31 6.59
C ALA A 77 1.12 -30.57 6.44
N ARG A 78 1.73 -31.76 6.58
CA ARG A 78 1.02 -33.04 6.63
C ARG A 78 0.15 -33.17 7.89
N GLY A 79 0.54 -32.54 8.98
CA GLY A 79 -0.27 -32.37 10.19
C GLY A 79 -1.38 -31.31 10.08
N GLY A 80 -1.56 -30.67 8.93
CA GLY A 80 -2.60 -29.66 8.71
C GLY A 80 -2.21 -28.23 9.07
N HIS A 81 -0.94 -27.96 9.39
CA HIS A 81 -0.50 -26.62 9.76
C HIS A 81 -0.53 -25.67 8.55
N ALA A 82 -1.48 -24.73 8.55
CA ALA A 82 -1.79 -23.89 7.41
C ALA A 82 -0.58 -23.06 6.89
N ARG A 83 0.20 -22.46 7.80
CA ARG A 83 1.43 -21.73 7.42
C ARG A 83 2.51 -22.60 6.80
N ALA A 84 2.65 -23.85 7.25
CA ALA A 84 3.60 -24.80 6.68
C ALA A 84 3.19 -25.19 5.25
N GLN A 85 1.88 -25.43 5.04
CA GLN A 85 1.31 -25.67 3.72
C GLN A 85 1.57 -24.47 2.78
N ASN A 86 1.40 -23.24 3.28
CA ASN A 86 1.75 -22.04 2.52
C ASN A 86 3.24 -22.03 2.11
N ASN A 87 4.13 -22.28 3.06
CA ASN A 87 5.58 -22.19 2.81
C ASN A 87 6.05 -23.23 1.79
N ILE A 88 5.51 -24.46 1.84
CA ILE A 88 5.75 -25.47 0.79
C ILE A 88 5.21 -25.01 -0.55
N GLY A 89 3.97 -24.47 -0.57
CA GLY A 89 3.37 -23.91 -1.78
C GLY A 89 4.24 -22.82 -2.41
N ALA A 90 4.76 -21.90 -1.61
CA ALA A 90 5.66 -20.84 -2.06
C ALA A 90 6.98 -21.41 -2.62
N CYS A 91 7.56 -22.43 -1.99
CA CYS A 91 8.78 -23.06 -2.51
C CYS A 91 8.56 -23.70 -3.90
N PHE A 92 7.41 -24.34 -4.14
CA PHE A 92 7.07 -24.85 -5.47
C PHE A 92 6.72 -23.75 -6.48
N SER A 93 6.12 -22.64 -6.05
CA SER A 93 5.81 -21.50 -6.92
C SER A 93 7.07 -20.87 -7.50
N GLU A 94 8.11 -20.75 -6.66
CA GLU A 94 9.34 -20.01 -6.98
C GLU A 94 10.55 -20.91 -7.28
N GLY A 95 10.44 -22.22 -7.07
CA GLY A 95 11.56 -23.16 -7.24
C GLY A 95 12.66 -23.00 -6.18
N LEU A 96 12.27 -22.85 -4.91
CA LEU A 96 13.21 -22.61 -3.80
C LEU A 96 13.68 -23.91 -3.14
N GLY A 97 14.85 -23.85 -2.51
CA GLY A 97 15.35 -24.95 -1.69
C GLY A 97 15.73 -26.22 -2.45
N GLY A 98 16.08 -26.09 -3.73
CA GLY A 98 16.40 -27.22 -4.61
C GLY A 98 15.16 -27.93 -5.17
N LEU A 99 13.96 -27.40 -4.94
CA LEU A 99 12.74 -27.86 -5.60
C LEU A 99 12.63 -27.27 -7.01
N GLU A 100 12.21 -28.09 -7.97
CA GLU A 100 11.83 -27.60 -9.29
C GLU A 100 10.51 -26.81 -9.18
N ARG A 101 10.44 -25.70 -9.90
CA ARG A 101 9.22 -24.86 -9.95
C ARG A 101 8.06 -25.68 -10.53
N ASP A 102 7.02 -25.87 -9.72
CA ASP A 102 5.77 -26.55 -10.09
C ASP A 102 4.56 -25.75 -9.57
N PRO A 103 4.04 -24.80 -10.37
CA PRO A 103 2.90 -23.99 -9.98
C PRO A 103 1.61 -24.80 -9.72
N ALA A 104 1.45 -25.97 -10.35
CA ALA A 104 0.26 -26.79 -10.15
C ALA A 104 0.30 -27.55 -8.81
N LEU A 105 1.49 -27.93 -8.35
CA LEU A 105 1.69 -28.45 -7.00
C LEU A 105 1.63 -27.33 -5.96
N ALA A 106 2.19 -26.15 -6.26
CA ALA A 106 2.05 -24.96 -5.43
C ALA A 106 0.58 -24.63 -5.15
N ALA A 107 -0.24 -24.57 -6.21
CA ALA A 107 -1.67 -24.31 -6.10
C ALA A 107 -2.39 -25.27 -5.14
N ARG A 108 -2.06 -26.56 -5.16
CA ARG A 108 -2.67 -27.55 -4.28
C ARG A 108 -2.34 -27.31 -2.81
N TRP A 109 -1.08 -26.99 -2.51
CA TRP A 109 -0.67 -26.66 -1.15
C TRP A 109 -1.27 -25.35 -0.66
N LEU A 110 -1.30 -24.33 -1.53
CA LEU A 110 -1.90 -23.03 -1.21
C LEU A 110 -3.42 -23.13 -1.04
N GLN A 111 -4.10 -24.03 -1.77
CA GLN A 111 -5.52 -24.32 -1.55
C GLN A 111 -5.79 -24.88 -0.15
N LEU A 112 -4.96 -25.82 0.32
CA LEU A 112 -5.07 -26.34 1.68
C LEU A 112 -4.85 -25.24 2.73
N SER A 113 -3.79 -24.46 2.53
CA SER A 113 -3.45 -23.34 3.41
C SER A 113 -4.56 -22.28 3.49
N ALA A 114 -5.09 -21.89 2.33
CA ALA A 114 -6.16 -20.90 2.22
C ALA A 114 -7.47 -21.41 2.83
N ALA A 115 -7.80 -22.69 2.62
CA ALA A 115 -8.98 -23.33 3.21
C ALA A 115 -8.88 -23.47 4.73
N ALA A 116 -7.66 -23.63 5.26
CA ALA A 116 -7.38 -23.61 6.69
C ALA A 116 -7.31 -22.19 7.28
N GLY A 117 -7.60 -21.16 6.49
CA GLY A 117 -7.70 -19.77 6.95
C GLY A 117 -6.37 -19.03 7.06
N ASP A 118 -5.28 -19.50 6.45
CA ASP A 118 -4.03 -18.74 6.46
C ASP A 118 -4.10 -17.55 5.49
N PRO A 119 -3.94 -16.30 5.96
CA PRO A 119 -4.09 -15.13 5.10
C PRO A 119 -2.99 -15.03 4.02
N VAL A 120 -1.78 -15.50 4.31
CA VAL A 120 -0.70 -15.53 3.30
C VAL A 120 -0.93 -16.63 2.28
N GLY A 121 -1.43 -17.79 2.69
CA GLY A 121 -1.91 -18.84 1.79
C GLY A 121 -3.03 -18.38 0.87
N GLN A 122 -4.01 -17.64 1.40
CA GLN A 122 -5.08 -17.00 0.61
C GLN A 122 -4.51 -16.02 -0.42
N ARG A 123 -3.63 -15.10 0.00
CA ARG A 123 -2.96 -14.14 -0.89
C ARG A 123 -2.16 -14.84 -2.00
N ASN A 124 -1.34 -15.84 -1.64
CA ASN A 124 -0.50 -16.54 -2.61
C ASN A 124 -1.35 -17.35 -3.60
N LEU A 125 -2.45 -17.96 -3.15
CA LEU A 125 -3.39 -18.62 -4.05
C LEU A 125 -4.10 -17.61 -4.97
N ALA A 126 -4.44 -16.43 -4.45
CA ALA A 126 -5.01 -15.35 -5.25
C ALA A 126 -4.06 -14.94 -6.38
N ALA A 127 -2.76 -14.84 -6.10
CA ALA A 127 -1.74 -14.52 -7.10
C ALA A 127 -1.66 -15.58 -8.22
N LEU A 128 -1.78 -16.88 -7.89
CA LEU A 128 -1.81 -17.94 -8.90
C LEU A 128 -3.05 -17.84 -9.80
N HIS A 129 -4.23 -17.59 -9.23
CA HIS A 129 -5.45 -17.36 -10.01
C HIS A 129 -5.39 -16.07 -10.83
N PHE A 130 -4.73 -15.03 -10.33
CA PHE A 130 -4.55 -13.78 -11.06
C PHE A 130 -3.64 -13.96 -12.28
N LYS A 131 -2.54 -14.72 -12.13
CA LYS A 131 -1.57 -14.98 -13.22
C LYS A 131 -1.97 -16.13 -14.14
N GLY A 132 -2.86 -17.02 -13.71
CA GLY A 132 -3.16 -18.27 -14.42
C GLY A 132 -2.02 -19.30 -14.33
N GLU A 133 -1.26 -19.29 -13.23
CA GLU A 133 -0.11 -20.19 -13.04
C GLU A 133 -0.52 -21.43 -12.24
N GLY A 134 -0.45 -22.60 -12.85
CA GLY A 134 -0.82 -23.88 -12.20
C GLY A 134 -2.33 -24.07 -11.96
N VAL A 135 -3.13 -23.02 -12.19
CA VAL A 135 -4.59 -22.98 -12.16
C VAL A 135 -5.08 -22.15 -13.34
N ALA A 136 -6.34 -22.33 -13.74
CA ALA A 136 -6.97 -21.43 -14.70
C ALA A 136 -6.99 -19.99 -14.15
N GLN A 137 -6.71 -19.03 -15.02
CA GLN A 137 -6.81 -17.61 -14.67
C GLN A 137 -8.26 -17.28 -14.31
N ASP A 138 -8.46 -16.70 -13.13
CA ASP A 138 -9.76 -16.32 -12.61
C ASP A 138 -9.62 -15.10 -11.69
N TYR A 139 -9.87 -13.91 -12.26
CA TYR A 139 -9.79 -12.65 -11.53
C TYR A 139 -10.85 -12.54 -10.42
N ALA A 140 -12.01 -13.17 -10.58
CA ALA A 140 -13.06 -13.11 -9.56
C ALA A 140 -12.65 -13.93 -8.34
N ARG A 141 -12.13 -15.13 -8.57
CA ARG A 141 -11.59 -15.98 -7.50
C ARG A 141 -10.38 -15.36 -6.82
N ALA A 142 -9.49 -14.73 -7.58
CA ALA A 142 -8.36 -14.00 -7.03
C ALA A 142 -8.81 -12.85 -6.12
N ALA A 143 -9.76 -12.02 -6.57
CA ALA A 143 -10.29 -10.92 -5.79
C ALA A 143 -10.94 -11.38 -4.46
N ASP A 144 -11.68 -12.49 -4.46
CA ASP A 144 -12.29 -13.02 -3.23
C ASP A 144 -11.25 -13.54 -2.23
N LEU A 145 -10.18 -14.16 -2.73
CA LEU A 145 -9.07 -14.65 -1.90
C LEU A 145 -8.21 -13.50 -1.34
N TYR A 146 -7.90 -12.50 -2.17
CA TYR A 146 -7.26 -11.27 -1.67
C TYR A 146 -8.13 -10.59 -0.63
N ARG A 147 -9.46 -10.54 -0.81
CA ARG A 147 -10.39 -9.97 0.17
C ARG A 147 -10.34 -10.73 1.50
N ALA A 148 -10.40 -12.05 1.46
CA ALA A 148 -10.31 -12.87 2.66
C ALA A 148 -8.98 -12.66 3.43
N ALA A 149 -7.87 -12.50 2.71
CA ALA A 149 -6.56 -12.21 3.32
C ALA A 149 -6.49 -10.79 3.90
N ALA A 150 -7.01 -9.80 3.17
CA ALA A 150 -7.04 -8.40 3.55
C ALA A 150 -7.88 -8.17 4.83
N GLU A 151 -9.03 -8.83 4.95
CA GLU A 151 -9.90 -8.81 6.14
C GLU A 151 -9.20 -9.35 7.39
N GLN A 152 -8.17 -10.18 7.22
CA GLN A 152 -7.35 -10.73 8.30
C GLN A 152 -6.09 -9.90 8.58
N GLY A 153 -5.95 -8.73 7.93
CA GLY A 153 -4.82 -7.82 8.12
C GLY A 153 -3.58 -8.13 7.28
N ASP A 154 -3.70 -8.92 6.21
CA ASP A 154 -2.59 -9.07 5.25
C ASP A 154 -2.47 -7.80 4.39
N ALA A 155 -1.53 -6.93 4.75
CA ALA A 155 -1.30 -5.65 4.07
C ALA A 155 -1.02 -5.81 2.56
N PRO A 156 -0.20 -6.77 2.10
CA PRO A 156 -0.02 -6.96 0.65
C PRO A 156 -1.32 -7.33 -0.06
N ALA A 157 -2.23 -8.09 0.57
CA ALA A 157 -3.54 -8.37 -0.01
C ALA A 157 -4.46 -7.15 -0.04
N GLN A 158 -4.37 -6.26 0.97
CA GLN A 158 -5.07 -4.96 0.96
C GLN A 158 -4.59 -4.12 -0.23
N ASP A 159 -3.28 -4.04 -0.48
CA ASP A 159 -2.71 -3.36 -1.64
C ASP A 159 -3.18 -3.96 -2.96
N MET A 160 -3.26 -5.30 -3.05
CA MET A 160 -3.75 -5.98 -4.26
C MET A 160 -5.24 -5.78 -4.52
N LEU A 161 -5.99 -5.12 -3.63
CA LEU A 161 -7.38 -4.73 -3.82
C LEU A 161 -7.57 -3.24 -4.08
N SER A 162 -6.52 -2.45 -3.91
CA SER A 162 -6.50 -1.01 -4.15
C SER A 162 -6.43 -0.73 -5.66
N TRP A 163 -7.55 -0.91 -6.36
CA TRP A 163 -7.67 -0.60 -7.78
C TRP A 163 -8.47 0.68 -7.99
N MET A 164 -7.94 1.52 -8.86
CA MET A 164 -8.66 2.64 -9.43
C MET A 164 -9.00 2.30 -10.89
N LEU A 165 -10.29 2.26 -11.19
CA LEU A 165 -10.79 2.06 -12.55
C LEU A 165 -11.19 3.42 -13.14
N LEU A 166 -10.61 3.73 -14.29
CA LEU A 166 -10.89 4.94 -15.08
C LEU A 166 -11.35 4.54 -16.47
N GLU A 167 -12.33 5.26 -17.01
CA GLU A 167 -12.81 5.09 -18.39
C GLU A 167 -12.80 6.44 -19.11
N GLY A 168 -12.76 6.41 -20.45
CA GLY A 168 -12.89 7.60 -21.29
C GLY A 168 -11.55 8.29 -21.52
N GLU A 169 -11.58 9.62 -21.62
CA GLU A 169 -10.41 10.40 -22.03
C GLU A 169 -9.24 10.30 -21.05
N ALA A 170 -9.51 10.27 -19.74
CA ALA A 170 -8.46 10.09 -18.73
C ALA A 170 -7.67 8.80 -18.95
N ALA A 171 -8.36 7.69 -19.24
CA ALA A 171 -7.72 6.40 -19.54
C ALA A 171 -6.88 6.45 -20.84
N ARG A 172 -7.35 7.17 -21.86
CA ARG A 172 -6.59 7.39 -23.11
C ARG A 172 -5.28 8.13 -22.82
N VAL A 173 -5.34 9.25 -22.08
CA VAL A 173 -4.18 10.09 -21.75
C VAL A 173 -3.18 9.33 -20.88
N LEU A 174 -3.65 8.59 -19.85
CA LEU A 174 -2.79 7.73 -19.03
C LEU A 174 -2.13 6.63 -19.88
N GLY A 175 -2.86 6.05 -20.83
CA GLY A 175 -2.31 5.09 -21.79
C GLY A 175 -1.21 5.69 -22.68
N GLU A 176 -1.35 6.95 -23.09
CA GLU A 176 -0.32 7.69 -23.83
C GLU A 176 0.94 7.90 -22.98
N PHE A 177 0.79 8.27 -21.71
CA PHE A 177 1.92 8.37 -20.78
C PHE A 177 2.64 7.03 -20.60
N GLY A 178 1.88 5.94 -20.41
CA GLY A 178 2.44 4.60 -20.29
C GLY A 178 3.25 4.18 -21.52
N ARG A 179 2.70 4.36 -22.73
CA ARG A 179 3.40 4.05 -23.98
C ARG A 179 4.64 4.92 -24.19
N LYS A 180 4.54 6.22 -23.93
CA LYS A 180 5.69 7.13 -24.03
C LYS A 180 6.82 6.70 -23.09
N ARG A 181 6.50 6.36 -21.84
CA ARG A 181 7.48 5.85 -20.87
C ARG A 181 8.09 4.52 -21.29
N TRP A 182 7.28 3.62 -21.87
CA TRP A 182 7.77 2.34 -22.39
C TRP A 182 8.81 2.53 -23.50
N GLU A 183 8.53 3.39 -24.48
CA GLU A 183 9.48 3.70 -25.55
C GLU A 183 10.75 4.36 -25.03
N GLN A 184 10.62 5.27 -24.06
CA GLN A 184 11.78 5.91 -23.40
C GLN A 184 12.68 4.92 -22.66
N ALA A 185 12.10 3.86 -22.10
CA ALA A 185 12.82 2.76 -21.47
C ALA A 185 13.51 1.82 -22.48
N GLY A 186 13.41 2.08 -23.78
CA GLY A 186 13.96 1.26 -24.87
C GLY A 186 12.98 0.22 -25.41
N GLY A 187 11.72 0.26 -24.98
CA GLY A 187 10.65 -0.55 -25.52
C GLY A 187 10.35 -0.21 -26.99
N LYS A 188 9.91 -1.20 -27.76
CA LYS A 188 9.37 -0.95 -29.10
C LYS A 188 8.01 -0.25 -28.99
N PRO A 189 7.66 0.65 -29.93
CA PRO A 189 6.35 1.28 -29.97
C PRO A 189 5.23 0.24 -29.88
N PHE A 190 4.24 0.52 -29.03
CA PHE A 190 3.08 -0.34 -28.83
C PHE A 190 1.83 0.35 -29.35
N GLU A 191 0.94 -0.39 -30.02
CA GLU A 191 -0.28 0.19 -30.56
C GLU A 191 -1.22 0.66 -29.45
N ALA A 192 -1.92 1.77 -29.70
CA ALA A 192 -2.97 2.23 -28.80
C ALA A 192 -4.13 1.23 -28.82
N CYS A 193 -4.78 1.06 -27.67
CA CYS A 193 -6.02 0.28 -27.58
C CYS A 193 -7.07 0.86 -28.54
N ARG A 194 -7.73 -0.02 -29.29
CA ARG A 194 -8.82 0.38 -30.19
C ARG A 194 -9.97 0.96 -29.37
N PRO A 195 -10.61 2.05 -29.83
CA PRO A 195 -11.81 2.59 -29.18
C PRO A 195 -12.88 1.50 -29.00
N GLN A 196 -13.45 1.43 -27.80
CA GLN A 196 -14.53 0.51 -27.47
C GLN A 196 -15.87 1.26 -27.50
N GLN A 197 -16.93 0.63 -28.03
CA GLN A 197 -18.28 1.21 -28.02
C GLN A 197 -18.99 1.05 -26.68
N THR A 198 -18.58 0.06 -25.89
CA THR A 198 -19.14 -0.27 -24.58
C THR A 198 -18.05 -0.28 -23.53
N SER A 199 -18.44 -0.02 -22.28
CA SER A 199 -17.50 -0.07 -21.16
C SER A 199 -16.84 -1.45 -21.08
N PRO A 200 -15.50 -1.53 -21.02
CA PRO A 200 -14.78 -2.80 -20.86
C PRO A 200 -14.78 -3.27 -19.40
N TRP A 201 -15.38 -2.52 -18.49
CA TRP A 201 -15.43 -2.87 -17.07
C TRP A 201 -16.32 -4.11 -16.86
N PRO A 202 -15.99 -4.98 -15.90
CA PRO A 202 -16.88 -6.08 -15.54
C PRO A 202 -18.26 -5.55 -15.13
N ALA A 203 -19.34 -6.19 -15.59
CA ALA A 203 -20.71 -5.72 -15.38
C ALA A 203 -21.12 -5.51 -13.92
N ARG A 204 -20.42 -6.17 -12.97
CA ARG A 204 -20.62 -6.04 -11.53
C ARG A 204 -19.94 -4.80 -10.90
N VAL A 205 -19.09 -4.10 -11.65
CA VAL A 205 -18.40 -2.91 -11.14
C VAL A 205 -19.26 -1.70 -11.43
N GLU A 206 -19.71 -1.04 -10.36
CA GLU A 206 -20.43 0.22 -10.47
C GLU A 206 -19.45 1.39 -10.31
N ALA A 207 -19.66 2.41 -11.14
CA ALA A 207 -18.90 3.65 -11.05
C ALA A 207 -19.44 4.49 -9.88
N GLU A 208 -18.55 4.90 -8.97
CA GLU A 208 -18.88 5.84 -7.90
C GLU A 208 -19.09 7.24 -8.49
N PHE A 209 -18.34 7.59 -9.55
CA PHE A 209 -18.48 8.86 -10.25
C PHE A 209 -18.71 8.60 -11.74
N ARG A 210 -19.69 9.30 -12.29
CA ARG A 210 -20.08 9.25 -13.70
C ARG A 210 -20.07 10.66 -14.26
N ASP A 211 -19.67 10.77 -15.53
CA ASP A 211 -19.67 12.01 -16.30
C ASP A 211 -18.88 13.14 -15.61
N VAL A 212 -17.74 12.76 -15.05
CA VAL A 212 -16.85 13.65 -14.29
C VAL A 212 -15.63 14.06 -15.13
N GLU A 213 -15.20 15.30 -14.99
CA GLU A 213 -13.92 15.80 -15.49
C GLU A 213 -12.81 15.41 -14.50
N ILE A 214 -11.79 14.72 -15.00
CA ILE A 214 -10.65 14.24 -14.21
C ILE A 214 -9.42 15.07 -14.55
N GLY A 215 -8.82 15.69 -13.54
CA GLY A 215 -7.50 16.28 -13.64
C GLY A 215 -6.41 15.23 -13.50
N ILE A 216 -5.27 15.44 -14.15
CA ILE A 216 -4.07 14.60 -14.02
C ILE A 216 -2.89 15.51 -13.69
N ALA A 217 -2.13 15.16 -12.65
CA ALA A 217 -0.91 15.84 -12.25
C ALA A 217 0.25 14.85 -12.19
N ARG A 218 1.45 15.28 -12.56
CA ARG A 218 2.64 14.43 -12.66
C ARG A 218 3.82 15.00 -11.87
N THR A 219 4.66 14.10 -11.41
CA THR A 219 6.05 14.41 -11.05
C THR A 219 6.97 13.66 -11.99
N ARG A 220 8.02 14.33 -12.46
CA ARG A 220 9.08 13.68 -13.22
C ARG A 220 10.34 14.54 -13.18
N SER A 221 11.45 13.97 -12.74
CA SER A 221 12.76 14.60 -12.88
C SER A 221 13.19 14.76 -14.34
N HIS A 222 14.14 15.67 -14.58
CA HIS A 222 14.73 15.85 -15.90
C HIS A 222 15.38 14.55 -16.42
N PHE A 223 15.05 14.14 -17.64
CA PHE A 223 15.63 12.94 -18.26
C PHE A 223 15.82 13.12 -19.76
N ARG A 224 17.09 13.13 -20.21
CA ARG A 224 17.47 13.38 -21.61
C ARG A 224 16.88 14.69 -22.13
N GLU A 225 16.04 14.64 -23.17
CA GLU A 225 15.37 15.80 -23.77
C GLU A 225 14.07 16.18 -23.06
N GLU A 226 13.60 15.37 -22.11
CA GLU A 226 12.37 15.65 -21.37
C GLU A 226 12.63 16.59 -20.20
N ARG A 227 11.83 17.65 -20.15
CA ARG A 227 11.86 18.61 -19.05
C ARG A 227 11.31 18.01 -17.77
N GLU A 228 11.82 18.55 -16.66
CA GLU A 228 11.28 18.36 -15.32
C GLU A 228 9.80 18.77 -15.27
N VAL A 229 9.01 18.03 -14.49
CA VAL A 229 7.58 18.27 -14.25
C VAL A 229 7.34 18.21 -12.75
N ARG A 230 6.76 19.27 -12.19
CA ARG A 230 6.42 19.42 -10.76
C ARG A 230 4.95 19.81 -10.57
N GLU A 231 4.05 19.17 -11.32
CA GLU A 231 2.62 19.49 -11.27
C GLU A 231 2.00 19.03 -9.95
N ILE A 232 2.45 17.90 -9.39
CA ILE A 232 1.92 17.38 -8.12
C ILE A 232 2.32 18.27 -6.94
N GLU A 233 3.59 18.70 -6.85
CA GLU A 233 4.07 19.65 -5.82
C GLU A 233 3.21 20.93 -5.84
N ALA A 234 3.05 21.55 -7.01
CA ALA A 234 2.23 22.74 -7.19
C ALA A 234 0.75 22.49 -6.85
N LEU A 235 0.21 21.32 -7.21
CA LEU A 235 -1.18 20.96 -6.92
C LEU A 235 -1.42 20.77 -5.42
N PHE A 236 -0.47 20.20 -4.68
CA PHE A 236 -0.54 20.12 -3.22
C PHE A 236 -0.61 21.50 -2.58
N GLU A 237 0.31 22.40 -2.96
CA GLU A 237 0.33 23.78 -2.45
C GLU A 237 -1.01 24.49 -2.74
N GLU A 238 -1.54 24.36 -3.96
CA GLU A 238 -2.84 24.95 -4.33
C GLU A 238 -4.00 24.37 -3.50
N GLN A 239 -4.08 23.05 -3.38
CA GLN A 239 -5.17 22.37 -2.66
C GLN A 239 -5.14 22.67 -1.15
N ILE A 240 -3.95 22.75 -0.56
CA ILE A 240 -3.77 23.14 0.86
C ILE A 240 -4.18 24.61 1.06
N ALA A 241 -3.76 25.50 0.15
CA ALA A 241 -4.13 26.91 0.22
C ALA A 241 -5.64 27.14 0.06
N ARG A 242 -6.32 26.31 -0.74
CA ARG A 242 -7.77 26.41 -0.98
C ARG A 242 -8.64 25.88 0.15
N ALA A 243 -8.09 25.08 1.06
CA ALA A 243 -8.84 24.44 2.12
C ALA A 243 -9.45 25.45 3.11
N LYS A 244 -10.76 25.37 3.31
CA LYS A 244 -11.53 26.26 4.18
C LYS A 244 -11.93 25.62 5.50
N HIS A 245 -12.26 24.34 5.49
CA HIS A 245 -12.80 23.64 6.65
C HIS A 245 -11.88 22.51 7.10
N PHE A 246 -11.47 21.66 6.17
CA PHE A 246 -10.57 20.55 6.48
C PHE A 246 -9.78 20.02 5.29
N ILE A 247 -8.70 19.33 5.63
CA ILE A 247 -7.94 18.44 4.76
C ILE A 247 -7.83 17.08 5.44
N TYR A 248 -8.20 16.03 4.71
CA TYR A 248 -8.04 14.64 5.11
C TYR A 248 -7.01 13.98 4.21
N PHE A 249 -5.92 13.52 4.79
CA PHE A 249 -4.85 12.80 4.11
C PHE A 249 -4.81 11.34 4.54
N GLU A 250 -4.63 10.43 3.58
CA GLU A 250 -4.01 9.13 3.82
C GLU A 250 -2.73 9.06 3.00
N ASN A 251 -1.59 8.89 3.65
CA ASN A 251 -0.32 8.80 2.95
C ASN A 251 0.66 7.84 3.62
N GLN A 252 1.52 7.20 2.83
CA GLN A 252 2.58 6.32 3.33
C GLN A 252 3.68 7.09 4.05
N TYR A 253 4.07 8.25 3.54
CA TYR A 253 5.13 9.06 4.13
C TYR A 253 4.65 10.49 4.41
N PHE A 254 5.34 11.15 5.34
CA PHE A 254 5.21 12.58 5.60
C PHE A 254 6.59 13.16 5.94
N SER A 255 7.37 13.46 4.90
CA SER A 255 8.74 13.99 4.99
C SER A 255 9.00 15.16 4.01
N SER A 256 7.98 15.60 3.25
CA SER A 256 8.10 16.72 2.33
C SER A 256 8.12 18.05 3.06
N ARG A 257 9.21 18.80 2.90
CA ARG A 257 9.35 20.15 3.48
C ARG A 257 8.33 21.12 2.88
N ARG A 258 8.16 21.09 1.55
CA ARG A 258 7.23 21.97 0.83
C ARG A 258 5.78 21.79 1.28
N VAL A 259 5.34 20.54 1.37
CA VAL A 259 3.98 20.24 1.86
C VAL A 259 3.83 20.68 3.33
N ALA A 260 4.82 20.41 4.18
CA ALA A 260 4.78 20.82 5.58
C ALA A 260 4.78 22.35 5.76
N GLU A 261 5.55 23.09 4.95
CA GLU A 261 5.54 24.56 4.92
C GLU A 261 4.18 25.11 4.50
N ALA A 262 3.54 24.53 3.48
CA ALA A 262 2.19 24.91 3.07
C ALA A 262 1.16 24.65 4.19
N ILE A 263 1.24 23.51 4.88
CA ILE A 263 0.39 23.22 6.05
C ILE A 263 0.66 24.20 7.19
N ALA A 264 1.94 24.43 7.53
CA ALA A 264 2.34 25.34 8.59
C ALA A 264 1.85 26.78 8.33
N ALA A 265 1.91 27.25 7.08
CA ALA A 265 1.37 28.53 6.68
C ALA A 265 -0.14 28.63 6.96
N ARG A 266 -0.90 27.57 6.65
CA ARG A 266 -2.33 27.51 7.01
C ARG A 266 -2.53 27.48 8.51
N MET A 267 -1.76 26.68 9.26
CA MET A 267 -1.91 26.54 10.72
C MET A 267 -1.63 27.84 11.48
N ALA A 268 -0.79 28.73 10.93
CA ALA A 268 -0.50 30.04 11.50
C ALA A 268 -1.64 31.07 11.35
N GLU A 269 -2.70 30.76 10.60
CA GLU A 269 -3.82 31.68 10.38
C GLU A 269 -4.74 31.79 11.60
N PRO A 270 -5.47 32.90 11.80
CA PRO A 270 -6.35 33.08 12.96
C PRO A 270 -7.40 31.97 13.14
N ASP A 271 -7.90 31.43 12.02
CA ASP A 271 -8.89 30.36 11.95
C ASP A 271 -8.48 29.32 10.89
N PRO A 272 -7.57 28.39 11.24
CA PRO A 272 -7.02 27.43 10.29
C PRO A 272 -7.97 26.25 10.05
N PRO A 273 -7.97 25.65 8.83
CA PRO A 273 -8.73 24.43 8.56
C PRO A 273 -8.22 23.27 9.44
N GLU A 274 -9.06 22.27 9.70
CA GLU A 274 -8.59 21.02 10.32
C GLU A 274 -7.72 20.23 9.34
N VAL A 275 -6.61 19.65 9.78
CA VAL A 275 -5.78 18.76 8.97
C VAL A 275 -5.61 17.45 9.71
N VAL A 276 -6.17 16.37 9.15
CA VAL A 276 -6.04 15.00 9.67
C VAL A 276 -5.21 14.18 8.71
N LEU A 277 -4.10 13.63 9.19
CA LEU A 277 -3.23 12.74 8.42
C LEU A 277 -3.26 11.33 9.01
N ILE A 278 -3.69 10.35 8.21
CA ILE A 278 -3.55 8.92 8.50
C ILE A 278 -2.24 8.42 7.86
N ASN A 279 -1.34 7.88 8.67
CA ASN A 279 0.03 7.51 8.29
C ASN A 279 0.43 6.20 9.00
N PRO A 280 1.32 5.35 8.46
CA PRO A 280 1.71 4.12 9.15
C PRO A 280 2.47 4.44 10.43
N GLN A 281 2.46 3.53 11.41
CA GLN A 281 3.20 3.74 12.66
C GLN A 281 4.71 3.91 12.40
N SER A 282 5.26 3.12 11.49
CA SER A 282 6.67 3.17 11.07
C SER A 282 6.80 2.88 9.58
N SER A 283 7.87 3.40 8.97
CA SER A 283 8.26 3.04 7.60
C SER A 283 8.77 1.60 7.50
N ASP A 284 8.76 1.02 6.29
CA ASP A 284 9.21 -0.36 6.07
C ASP A 284 10.75 -0.43 5.99
N GLY A 285 11.35 -1.29 6.81
CA GLY A 285 12.80 -1.48 6.84
C GLY A 285 13.55 -0.45 7.69
N TRP A 286 14.66 -0.90 8.30
CA TRP A 286 15.32 -0.14 9.38
C TRP A 286 15.91 1.22 8.95
N LEU A 287 16.44 1.30 7.73
CA LEU A 287 17.11 2.52 7.23
C LEU A 287 16.10 3.58 6.82
N GLU A 288 15.02 3.16 6.15
CA GLU A 288 13.91 4.05 5.81
C GLU A 288 13.21 4.53 7.07
N GLN A 289 13.00 3.66 8.05
CA GLN A 289 12.44 4.02 9.35
C GLN A 289 13.25 5.14 10.02
N ALA A 290 14.57 4.99 10.12
CA ALA A 290 15.41 5.97 10.79
C ALA A 290 15.41 7.36 10.11
N ALA A 291 15.32 7.41 8.79
CA ALA A 291 15.31 8.66 8.04
C ALA A 291 13.91 9.28 7.92
N MET A 292 12.93 8.49 7.48
CA MET A 292 11.57 8.98 7.15
C MET A 292 10.77 9.27 8.42
N ASP A 293 10.86 8.40 9.43
CA ASP A 293 10.15 8.65 10.70
C ASP A 293 10.78 9.83 11.44
N GLY A 294 12.11 9.98 11.37
CA GLY A 294 12.84 11.13 11.91
C GLY A 294 12.43 12.44 11.23
N ALA A 295 12.36 12.46 9.90
CA ALA A 295 11.87 13.62 9.15
C ALA A 295 10.42 13.97 9.53
N ARG A 296 9.54 12.97 9.61
CA ARG A 296 8.14 13.15 10.06
C ARG A 296 8.06 13.78 11.44
N ILE A 297 8.82 13.27 12.42
CA ILE A 297 8.84 13.82 13.78
C ILE A 297 9.18 15.31 13.76
N ARG A 298 10.22 15.71 13.01
CA ARG A 298 10.63 17.12 12.91
C ARG A 298 9.56 17.98 12.27
N LEU A 299 8.99 17.54 11.15
CA LEU A 299 7.94 18.32 10.46
C LEU A 299 6.71 18.50 11.34
N VAL A 300 6.28 17.44 12.04
CA VAL A 300 5.16 17.51 12.98
C VAL A 300 5.48 18.48 14.13
N GLN A 301 6.68 18.41 14.70
CA GLN A 301 7.13 19.35 15.74
C GLN A 301 7.18 20.79 15.24
N SER A 302 7.65 21.04 14.02
CA SER A 302 7.70 22.36 13.40
C SER A 302 6.29 22.93 13.15
N ILE A 303 5.35 22.12 12.65
CA ILE A 303 3.95 22.55 12.48
C ILE A 303 3.32 22.87 13.84
N ALA A 304 3.56 22.04 14.87
CA ALA A 304 3.02 22.24 16.21
C ALA A 304 3.48 23.56 16.86
N GLN A 305 4.62 24.13 16.45
CA GLN A 305 5.09 25.44 16.95
C GLN A 305 4.23 26.61 16.47
N VAL A 306 3.56 26.47 15.32
CA VAL A 306 2.73 27.53 14.72
C VAL A 306 1.23 27.25 14.77
N ASP A 307 0.82 26.01 15.06
CA ASP A 307 -0.58 25.60 15.18
C ASP A 307 -1.19 25.98 16.55
N HIS A 308 -1.49 27.28 16.74
CA HIS A 308 -2.07 27.81 17.98
C HIS A 308 -3.50 27.34 18.27
N ARG A 309 -4.17 26.70 17.30
CA ARG A 309 -5.52 26.15 17.44
C ARG A 309 -5.57 24.63 17.56
N GLN A 310 -4.42 23.94 17.49
CA GLN A 310 -4.31 22.48 17.55
C GLN A 310 -5.18 21.79 16.49
N ARG A 311 -5.11 22.29 15.25
CA ARG A 311 -5.91 21.83 14.10
C ARG A 311 -5.20 20.82 13.22
N PHE A 312 -3.90 20.60 13.40
CA PHE A 312 -3.14 19.54 12.73
C PHE A 312 -3.00 18.31 13.63
N SER A 313 -3.33 17.12 13.11
CA SER A 313 -3.18 15.87 13.84
C SER A 313 -2.79 14.70 12.92
N VAL A 314 -1.98 13.79 13.47
CA VAL A 314 -1.52 12.58 12.78
C VAL A 314 -2.00 11.35 13.55
N TRP A 315 -2.48 10.32 12.84
CA TRP A 315 -3.11 9.14 13.40
C TRP A 315 -2.60 7.85 12.75
N HIS A 316 -2.51 6.79 13.55
CA HIS A 316 -2.07 5.46 13.13
C HIS A 316 -3.20 4.44 13.25
N PRO A 317 -3.51 3.68 12.18
CA PRO A 317 -4.53 2.65 12.25
C PRO A 317 -3.99 1.38 12.90
N LEU A 318 -4.80 0.82 13.79
CA LEU A 318 -4.58 -0.45 14.46
C LEU A 318 -5.73 -1.41 14.16
N THR A 319 -5.41 -2.68 13.93
CA THR A 319 -6.38 -3.77 13.91
C THR A 319 -7.08 -3.90 15.28
N ALA A 320 -8.20 -4.63 15.34
CA ALA A 320 -8.86 -4.92 16.61
C ALA A 320 -7.92 -5.56 17.65
N GLY A 321 -6.98 -6.40 17.20
CA GLY A 321 -5.94 -7.02 18.02
C GLY A 321 -4.76 -6.10 18.38
N GLY A 322 -4.83 -4.80 18.09
CA GLY A 322 -3.79 -3.82 18.41
C GLY A 322 -2.54 -3.86 17.52
N ARG A 323 -2.56 -4.63 16.42
CA ARG A 323 -1.45 -4.65 15.45
C ARG A 323 -1.53 -3.45 14.52
N PRO A 324 -0.41 -2.76 14.21
CA PRO A 324 -0.39 -1.67 13.25
C PRO A 324 -0.84 -2.10 11.86
N ILE A 325 -1.64 -1.27 11.22
CA ILE A 325 -2.01 -1.41 9.81
C ILE A 325 -1.09 -0.51 9.01
N TYR A 326 -0.42 -1.09 8.02
CA TYR A 326 0.47 -0.33 7.16
C TYR A 326 -0.35 0.48 6.15
N VAL A 327 -0.21 1.80 6.18
CA VAL A 327 -0.89 2.72 5.27
C VAL A 327 -0.01 2.92 4.05
N HIS A 328 -0.39 2.34 2.93
CA HIS A 328 0.26 2.55 1.64
C HIS A 328 -0.54 3.47 0.70
N SER A 329 -1.68 3.98 1.16
CA SER A 329 -2.53 4.94 0.42
C SER A 329 -1.77 6.21 0.01
N LYS A 330 -2.26 6.86 -1.05
CA LYS A 330 -1.90 8.24 -1.44
C LYS A 330 -3.18 8.97 -1.84
N LEU A 331 -3.95 9.36 -0.84
CA LEU A 331 -5.27 9.95 -0.99
C LEU A 331 -5.35 11.29 -0.26
N THR A 332 -6.07 12.24 -0.86
CA THR A 332 -6.36 13.53 -0.25
C THR A 332 -7.80 13.93 -0.52
N ILE A 333 -8.51 14.37 0.51
CA ILE A 333 -9.83 14.99 0.41
C ILE A 333 -9.75 16.39 1.02
N VAL A 334 -10.20 17.40 0.28
CA VAL A 334 -10.29 18.79 0.77
C VAL A 334 -11.75 19.22 0.74
N ASP A 335 -12.30 19.60 1.90
CA ASP A 335 -13.66 20.15 2.07
C ASP A 335 -14.81 19.35 1.45
N ASP A 336 -14.62 18.05 1.19
CA ASP A 336 -15.51 17.23 0.35
C ASP A 336 -15.72 17.80 -1.09
N GLU A 337 -14.88 18.74 -1.51
CA GLU A 337 -14.92 19.38 -2.84
C GLU A 337 -13.82 18.87 -3.77
N ILE A 338 -12.69 18.44 -3.21
CA ILE A 338 -11.56 17.91 -3.97
C ILE A 338 -11.26 16.51 -3.47
N LEU A 339 -11.01 15.60 -4.41
CA LEU A 339 -10.54 14.25 -4.15
C LEU A 339 -9.38 13.95 -5.09
N ARG A 340 -8.21 13.68 -4.51
CA ARG A 340 -7.00 13.28 -5.23
C ARG A 340 -6.60 11.87 -4.83
N ILE A 341 -6.30 11.03 -5.81
CA ILE A 341 -5.74 9.69 -5.62
C ILE A 341 -4.61 9.50 -6.63
N GLY A 342 -3.50 8.93 -6.19
CA GLY A 342 -2.38 8.68 -7.10
C GLY A 342 -1.28 7.83 -6.51
N SER A 343 -0.06 8.11 -6.94
CA SER A 343 1.15 7.41 -6.49
C SER A 343 2.05 8.28 -5.60
N ALA A 344 1.86 9.60 -5.62
CA ALA A 344 2.76 10.51 -4.91
C ALA A 344 2.62 10.48 -3.38
N ASN A 345 3.73 10.18 -2.72
CA ASN A 345 3.88 10.32 -1.28
C ASN A 345 4.01 11.79 -0.86
N LEU A 346 3.76 12.10 0.42
CA LEU A 346 4.13 13.41 0.99
C LEU A 346 5.62 13.43 1.37
N ASN A 347 6.51 13.05 0.45
CA ASN A 347 7.97 13.08 0.62
C ASN A 347 8.63 13.92 -0.49
N ASN A 348 9.88 14.33 -0.31
CA ASN A 348 10.57 15.17 -1.28
C ASN A 348 10.75 14.45 -2.63
N ARG A 349 10.97 13.13 -2.58
CA ARG A 349 11.14 12.31 -3.77
C ARG A 349 9.92 12.34 -4.70
N SER A 350 8.71 12.15 -4.19
CA SER A 350 7.49 12.19 -5.00
C SER A 350 7.13 13.61 -5.45
N MET A 351 7.69 14.65 -4.82
CA MET A 351 7.48 16.04 -5.26
C MET A 351 8.37 16.47 -6.43
N GLY A 352 9.59 15.92 -6.56
CA GLY A 352 10.55 16.40 -7.58
C GLY A 352 11.40 15.34 -8.29
N LEU A 353 11.54 14.14 -7.73
CA LEU A 353 12.51 13.15 -8.21
C LEU A 353 11.86 11.97 -8.94
N ASP A 354 11.05 11.21 -8.20
CA ASP A 354 10.44 9.99 -8.67
C ASP A 354 9.34 10.32 -9.70
N SER A 355 9.10 9.37 -10.62
CA SER A 355 8.07 9.55 -11.62
C SER A 355 6.70 9.20 -11.02
N GLU A 356 5.85 10.19 -10.82
CA GLU A 356 4.54 10.02 -10.17
C GLU A 356 3.40 10.44 -11.09
N CYS A 357 2.21 9.92 -10.82
CA CYS A 357 0.99 10.29 -11.51
C CYS A 357 -0.20 10.25 -10.56
N ASP A 358 -0.81 11.41 -10.35
CA ASP A 358 -2.01 11.57 -9.55
C ASP A 358 -3.18 11.96 -10.46
N VAL A 359 -4.38 11.52 -10.09
CA VAL A 359 -5.63 11.98 -10.69
C VAL A 359 -6.49 12.64 -9.62
N PHE A 360 -7.29 13.63 -10.02
CA PHE A 360 -8.16 14.33 -9.08
C PHE A 360 -9.49 14.75 -9.69
N ILE A 361 -10.48 14.87 -8.82
CA ILE A 361 -11.77 15.52 -9.07
C ILE A 361 -11.78 16.82 -8.28
N ASP A 362 -12.11 17.92 -8.95
CA ASP A 362 -12.35 19.22 -8.32
C ASP A 362 -13.78 19.66 -8.65
N CYS A 363 -14.62 19.80 -7.62
CA CYS A 363 -16.02 20.19 -7.75
C CYS A 363 -16.21 21.65 -8.19
N ALA A 364 -15.16 22.47 -8.17
CA ALA A 364 -15.21 23.83 -8.75
C ALA A 364 -15.26 23.82 -10.28
N ARG A 365 -14.96 22.67 -10.92
CA ARG A 365 -15.09 22.53 -12.38
C ARG A 365 -16.57 22.44 -12.79
N PRO A 366 -16.99 23.09 -13.89
CA PRO A 366 -18.41 23.18 -14.27
C PRO A 366 -19.16 21.84 -14.34
N GLY A 367 -18.47 20.76 -14.68
CA GLY A 367 -19.05 19.41 -14.80
C GLY A 367 -19.00 18.56 -13.53
N ASN A 368 -18.44 19.05 -12.42
CA ASN A 368 -18.11 18.21 -11.26
C ASN A 368 -18.90 18.55 -9.99
N GLY A 369 -19.80 19.53 -10.03
CA GLY A 369 -20.54 20.00 -8.84
C GLY A 369 -21.33 18.89 -8.14
N HIS A 370 -21.79 17.86 -8.87
CA HIS A 370 -22.51 16.71 -8.33
C HIS A 370 -21.62 15.74 -7.54
N CYS A 371 -20.29 15.84 -7.65
CA CYS A 371 -19.34 14.91 -7.04
C CYS A 371 -19.23 15.09 -5.51
N LYS A 372 -19.58 16.26 -4.95
CA LYS A 372 -19.43 16.56 -3.51
C LYS A 372 -20.02 15.49 -2.60
N ALA A 373 -21.24 15.05 -2.90
CA ALA A 373 -21.93 14.04 -2.08
C ALA A 373 -21.19 12.68 -2.10
N ALA A 374 -20.60 12.31 -3.24
CA ALA A 374 -19.83 11.08 -3.37
C ALA A 374 -18.48 11.17 -2.66
N ILE A 375 -17.78 12.32 -2.76
CA ILE A 375 -16.54 12.57 -2.01
C ILE A 375 -16.80 12.51 -0.50
N LYS A 376 -17.88 13.15 -0.03
CA LYS A 376 -18.29 13.08 1.38
C LYS A 376 -18.57 11.66 1.85
N ARG A 377 -19.35 10.88 1.07
CA ARG A 377 -19.58 9.46 1.39
C ARG A 377 -18.29 8.68 1.47
N LEU A 378 -17.35 8.95 0.57
CA LEU A 378 -16.05 8.29 0.59
C LEU A 378 -15.28 8.59 1.88
N ARG A 379 -15.16 9.87 2.25
CA ARG A 379 -14.51 10.27 3.51
C ARG A 379 -15.16 9.60 4.72
N ILE A 380 -16.48 9.57 4.78
CA ILE A 380 -17.24 8.90 5.85
C ILE A 380 -16.91 7.41 5.90
N SER A 381 -16.91 6.75 4.75
CA SER A 381 -16.61 5.31 4.64
C SER A 381 -15.16 4.99 5.06
N LEU A 382 -14.19 5.84 4.70
CA LEU A 382 -12.80 5.67 5.14
C LEU A 382 -12.63 5.84 6.64
N LEU A 383 -13.25 6.87 7.21
CA LEU A 383 -13.24 7.06 8.67
C LEU A 383 -13.94 5.91 9.40
N ALA A 384 -15.07 5.43 8.87
CA ALA A 384 -15.80 4.28 9.40
C ALA A 384 -14.93 3.03 9.40
N GLU A 385 -14.24 2.80 8.28
CA GLU A 385 -13.30 1.70 8.13
C GLU A 385 -12.15 1.79 9.13
N HIS A 386 -11.51 2.95 9.29
CA HIS A 386 -10.38 3.11 10.22
C HIS A 386 -10.79 2.99 11.69
N CYS A 387 -11.99 3.45 12.03
CA CYS A 387 -12.53 3.41 13.39
C CYS A 387 -13.34 2.13 13.68
N GLY A 388 -13.47 1.20 12.73
CA GLY A 388 -14.19 -0.06 12.94
C GLY A 388 -15.68 0.12 13.27
N ILE A 389 -16.31 1.19 12.78
CA ILE A 389 -17.72 1.54 13.03
C ILE A 389 -18.50 1.66 11.72
N HIS A 390 -19.82 1.82 11.81
CA HIS A 390 -20.68 2.04 10.64
C HIS A 390 -20.67 3.50 10.17
N ASP A 391 -20.86 3.72 8.87
CA ASP A 391 -20.96 5.04 8.23
C ASP A 391 -21.96 5.98 8.93
N GLU A 392 -23.11 5.47 9.37
CA GLU A 392 -24.13 6.26 10.08
C GLU A 392 -23.63 6.75 11.45
N GLN A 393 -22.78 5.97 12.11
CA GLN A 393 -22.17 6.36 13.39
C GLN A 393 -21.13 7.47 13.17
N VAL A 394 -20.34 7.39 12.09
CA VAL A 394 -19.39 8.45 11.72
C VAL A 394 -20.12 9.76 11.46
N ALA A 395 -21.20 9.74 10.68
CA ALA A 395 -21.99 10.95 10.41
C ALA A 395 -22.53 11.57 11.71
N THR A 396 -23.09 10.73 12.59
CA THR A 396 -23.60 11.16 13.90
C THR A 396 -22.51 11.78 14.77
N LEU A 397 -21.35 11.13 14.86
CA LEU A 397 -20.24 11.64 15.69
C LEU A 397 -19.62 12.91 15.10
N LEU A 398 -19.53 13.05 13.77
CA LEU A 398 -19.07 14.29 13.14
C LEU A 398 -20.02 15.46 13.44
N GLU A 399 -21.32 15.24 13.42
CA GLU A 399 -22.31 16.26 13.81
C GLU A 399 -22.21 16.62 15.29
N GLN A 400 -21.98 15.64 16.16
CA GLN A 400 -21.86 15.84 17.61
C GLN A 400 -20.56 16.54 18.02
N HIS A 401 -19.44 16.18 17.40
CA HIS A 401 -18.11 16.63 17.81
C HIS A 401 -17.52 17.74 16.93
N GLY A 402 -18.10 17.99 15.75
CA GLY A 402 -17.76 19.13 14.88
C GLY A 402 -16.41 19.05 14.15
N SER A 403 -15.61 18.00 14.37
CA SER A 403 -14.33 17.78 13.70
C SER A 403 -14.01 16.30 13.54
N MET A 404 -13.16 15.95 12.58
CA MET A 404 -12.68 14.59 12.36
C MET A 404 -11.82 14.09 13.52
N ALA A 405 -10.87 14.90 14.01
CA ALA A 405 -10.00 14.52 15.13
C ALA A 405 -10.81 14.25 16.41
N ALA A 406 -11.78 15.12 16.73
CA ALA A 406 -12.65 14.93 17.88
C ALA A 406 -13.56 13.70 17.72
N MET A 407 -14.09 13.46 16.51
CA MET A 407 -14.84 12.24 16.21
C MET A 407 -14.00 10.98 16.39
N ILE A 408 -12.76 10.97 15.87
CA ILE A 408 -11.83 9.84 15.99
C ILE A 408 -11.53 9.56 17.46
N ALA A 409 -11.28 10.59 18.26
CA ALA A 409 -11.03 10.45 19.69
C ALA A 409 -12.22 9.89 20.47
N ALA A 410 -13.46 10.17 20.01
CA ALA A 410 -14.69 9.69 20.63
C ALA A 410 -15.14 8.30 20.14
N ALA A 411 -14.57 7.81 19.04
CA ALA A 411 -14.95 6.52 18.47
C ALA A 411 -14.58 5.35 19.41
N PRO A 412 -15.32 4.22 19.37
CA PRO A 412 -15.01 3.03 20.15
C PRO A 412 -13.57 2.54 19.97
N GLN A 413 -12.93 2.13 21.06
CA GLN A 413 -11.53 1.72 21.10
C GLN A 413 -11.35 0.20 21.32
N ASP A 414 -12.45 -0.56 21.34
CA ASP A 414 -12.50 -2.01 21.54
C ASP A 414 -12.34 -2.81 20.23
N GLY A 415 -12.36 -2.13 19.08
CA GLY A 415 -12.17 -2.71 17.75
C GLY A 415 -10.97 -2.16 16.99
N LYS A 416 -11.06 -2.21 15.65
CA LYS A 416 -10.16 -1.48 14.75
C LYS A 416 -10.28 0.01 15.07
N ARG A 417 -9.15 0.71 15.19
CA ARG A 417 -9.14 2.08 15.73
C ARG A 417 -7.96 2.88 15.21
N LEU A 418 -8.05 4.19 15.35
CA LEU A 418 -6.96 5.13 15.14
C LEU A 418 -6.38 5.58 16.47
N THR A 419 -5.06 5.56 16.60
CA THR A 419 -4.35 6.12 17.76
C THR A 419 -3.56 7.35 17.36
N PRO A 420 -3.52 8.41 18.19
CA PRO A 420 -2.79 9.62 17.84
C PRO A 420 -1.28 9.34 17.81
N PHE A 421 -0.60 9.93 16.84
CA PHE A 421 0.86 9.99 16.83
C PHE A 421 1.35 10.96 17.90
N VAL A 422 2.32 10.51 18.69
CA VAL A 422 2.98 11.34 19.69
C VAL A 422 4.46 11.44 19.30
N PRO A 423 4.94 12.62 18.84
CA PRO A 423 6.35 12.79 18.52
C PRO A 423 7.20 12.66 19.78
N HIS A 424 8.32 11.95 19.69
CA HIS A 424 9.32 11.85 20.74
C HIS A 424 10.52 12.75 20.43
N GLU A 425 11.39 12.97 21.42
CA GLU A 425 12.67 13.64 21.19
C GLU A 425 13.61 12.73 20.41
N LEU A 426 14.09 13.20 19.26
CA LEU A 426 15.03 12.46 18.43
C LEU A 426 16.40 12.40 19.09
N THR A 427 17.02 11.23 19.07
CA THR A 427 18.43 11.04 19.45
C THR A 427 19.37 11.74 18.46
N GLU A 428 20.62 12.02 18.85
CA GLU A 428 21.63 12.61 17.95
C GLU A 428 21.82 11.81 16.65
N ALA A 429 21.73 10.47 16.73
CA ALA A 429 21.85 9.60 15.57
C ALA A 429 20.66 9.70 14.62
N GLU A 430 19.43 9.77 15.15
CA GLU A 430 18.21 9.96 14.36
C GLU A 430 18.18 11.36 13.75
N GLN A 431 18.60 12.39 14.48
CA GLN A 431 18.75 13.75 13.96
C GLN A 431 19.71 13.77 12.77
N ALA A 432 20.90 13.17 12.92
CA ALA A 432 21.90 13.10 11.85
C ALA A 432 21.41 12.32 10.62
N LEU A 433 20.56 11.29 10.80
CA LEU A 433 19.96 10.54 9.69
C LEU A 433 18.80 11.30 9.03
N ALA A 434 17.97 11.99 9.81
CA ALA A 434 16.88 12.82 9.31
C ALA A 434 17.39 14.07 8.56
N ASP A 435 18.54 14.63 8.99
CA ASP A 435 19.25 15.70 8.29
C ASP A 435 19.95 15.22 7.00
N ASN A 436 20.07 13.90 6.82
CA ASN A 436 20.73 13.33 5.65
C ASN A 436 19.74 13.20 4.48
N GLU A 437 19.66 14.27 3.69
CA GLU A 437 18.80 14.39 2.49
C GLU A 437 19.04 13.30 1.43
N VAL A 438 20.09 12.48 1.55
CA VAL A 438 20.38 11.38 0.62
C VAL A 438 19.27 10.33 0.57
N LEU A 439 18.51 10.14 1.65
CA LEU A 439 17.46 9.13 1.74
C LEU A 439 16.08 9.64 1.24
N ASP A 440 15.87 10.97 1.21
CA ASP A 440 14.71 11.63 0.60
C ASP A 440 15.11 12.91 -0.15
N PRO A 441 15.87 12.78 -1.26
CA PRO A 441 16.39 13.92 -1.99
C PRO A 441 15.31 14.58 -2.85
N GLU A 442 15.43 15.90 -3.00
CA GLU A 442 14.55 16.69 -3.88
C GLU A 442 14.99 16.59 -5.34
N ARG A 443 16.26 16.28 -5.60
CA ARG A 443 16.86 16.26 -6.94
C ARG A 443 17.87 15.12 -7.16
N PRO A 444 18.09 14.69 -8.42
CA PRO A 444 19.05 13.62 -8.72
C PRO A 444 20.48 13.91 -8.26
N GLU A 445 20.92 15.17 -8.28
CA GLU A 445 22.29 15.56 -7.91
C GLU A 445 22.60 15.31 -6.42
N GLU A 446 21.58 15.43 -5.56
CA GLU A 446 21.67 15.17 -4.12
C GLU A 446 21.90 13.67 -3.85
N MET A 447 21.28 12.79 -4.65
CA MET A 447 21.53 11.35 -4.61
C MET A 447 22.96 11.00 -5.05
N LEU A 448 23.49 11.68 -6.09
CA LEU A 448 24.84 11.46 -6.61
C LEU A 448 25.96 11.97 -5.68
N SER A 449 25.64 12.86 -4.74
CA SER A 449 26.58 13.34 -3.72
C SER A 449 27.09 12.19 -2.81
N PHE A 450 26.27 11.15 -2.61
CA PHE A 450 26.62 9.93 -1.88
C PHE A 450 27.63 9.06 -2.67
N TYR A 451 27.46 8.94 -3.99
CA TYR A 451 28.39 8.22 -4.86
C TYR A 451 29.74 8.94 -5.02
N ARG A 452 29.75 10.27 -5.05
CA ARG A 452 31.00 11.07 -5.08
C ARG A 452 31.74 11.09 -3.73
N LYS A 453 31.04 10.91 -2.61
CA LYS A 453 31.64 10.75 -1.26
C LYS A 453 31.92 9.28 -0.90
N GLY A 454 32.06 8.41 -1.89
CA GLY A 454 32.05 6.95 -1.76
C GLY A 454 32.94 6.32 -0.68
N LEU A 455 32.58 5.08 -0.34
CA LEU A 455 33.15 4.09 0.59
C LEU A 455 34.68 3.83 0.52
N PHE A 456 35.45 4.60 -0.23
CA PHE A 456 36.91 4.52 -0.23
C PHE A 456 37.50 5.90 0.06
N ARG A 457 37.64 6.22 1.35
CA ARG A 457 38.80 7.02 1.77
C ARG A 457 40.04 6.16 1.53
N SER A 458 40.57 6.22 0.31
CA SER A 458 41.98 5.96 0.04
C SER A 458 42.80 6.92 0.91
N ARG A 459 43.05 6.50 2.15
CA ARG A 459 44.27 6.86 2.87
C ARG A 459 45.36 6.00 2.21
N PHE A 460 46.49 6.62 1.92
CA PHE A 460 47.61 6.13 1.08
C PHE A 460 47.50 6.53 -0.38
N LEU A 461 47.92 7.77 -0.67
CA LEU A 461 49.12 8.03 -1.48
C LEU A 461 49.52 9.50 -1.25
N ARG A 462 50.46 9.72 -0.33
CA ARG A 462 51.29 10.93 -0.32
C ARG A 462 52.10 10.89 -1.62
N ARG A 463 51.92 11.88 -2.50
CA ARG A 463 52.99 12.28 -3.43
C ARG A 463 53.98 13.14 -2.63
N PRO A 464 55.27 12.80 -2.57
CA PRO A 464 56.27 13.77 -2.15
C PRO A 464 56.43 14.81 -3.25
N VAL A 465 56.67 16.03 -2.81
CA VAL A 465 57.20 17.15 -3.58
C VAL A 465 58.54 16.71 -4.18
N HIS A 466 58.64 16.78 -5.52
CA HIS A 466 59.70 17.46 -6.27
C HIS A 466 59.35 17.48 -7.76
#